data_AF-A0A8S9U186-F1
#
_entry.id   AF-A0A8S9U186-F1
#
_cell.length_a   1.000
_cell.length_b   1.000
_cell.length_c   1.000
_cell.angle_alpha   90.00
_cell.angle_beta   90.00
_cell.angle_gamma   90.00
#
_symmetry.space_group_name_H-M   'P 1'
#
loop_
_entity.id
_entity.type
_entity.pdbx_description
1 polymer ?
#
loop_
_entity_poly.entity_id
_entity_poly.type
_entity_poly.pdbx_seq_one_letter_code
_entity_poly.pdbx_strand_id
1 'polypeptide(L)'
;MGRKRVFGAGRRPRTFERVSVDYKHKLNGLNFLDTAAGAGDAVTKLYPAVNDPKERKQKQRQFWSWQKARPLIEYMCSHGKGHYKNARKIGDAIILPNGAE
;
A
#
# COMPACT_ATOMS: atom_id res chain seq x y z
N MET A 1 -10.67 29.88 12.51
CA MET A 1 -11.03 28.64 11.79
C MET A 1 -10.33 27.44 12.44
N GLY A 2 -10.97 26.80 13.42
CA GLY A 2 -10.38 25.72 14.21
C GLY A 2 -10.34 24.39 13.45
N ARG A 3 -9.25 23.63 13.64
CA ARG A 3 -9.03 22.31 13.02
C ARG A 3 -10.15 21.34 13.41
N LYS A 4 -10.91 20.83 12.44
CA LYS A 4 -11.97 19.85 12.70
C LYS A 4 -11.38 18.60 13.38
N ARG A 5 -11.90 18.26 14.57
CA ARG A 5 -11.61 16.99 15.24
C ARG A 5 -12.34 15.88 14.48
N VAL A 6 -11.61 14.83 14.10
CA VAL A 6 -12.20 13.64 13.45
C VAL A 6 -12.88 12.82 14.54
N PHE A 7 -14.21 12.73 14.51
CA PHE A 7 -14.99 11.79 15.31
C PHE A 7 -15.15 10.48 14.52
N GLY A 8 -14.81 9.35 15.15
CA GLY A 8 -14.78 8.01 14.54
C GLY A 8 -13.65 7.16 15.14
N ALA A 9 -13.64 5.84 14.86
CA ALA A 9 -12.62 4.87 15.34
C ALA A 9 -11.25 5.54 15.32
N GLY A 10 -10.68 5.75 16.52
CA GLY A 10 -9.73 6.82 16.81
C GLY A 10 -8.58 6.99 15.82
N ARG A 11 -7.87 8.12 15.95
CA ARG A 11 -6.69 8.43 15.12
C ARG A 11 -5.76 7.21 15.09
N ARG A 12 -5.61 6.59 13.91
CA ARG A 12 -4.69 5.44 13.74
C ARG A 12 -3.34 5.81 14.36
N PRO A 13 -2.72 4.90 15.14
CA PRO A 13 -1.46 5.18 15.81
C PRO A 13 -0.46 5.73 14.80
N ARG A 14 0.10 6.88 15.12
CA ARG A 14 0.86 7.69 14.19
C ARG A 14 2.26 7.07 14.07
N THR A 15 2.41 6.09 13.18
CA THR A 15 3.69 5.40 12.99
C THR A 15 4.76 6.35 12.45
N PHE A 16 5.97 6.23 13.01
CA PHE A 16 7.17 6.97 12.58
C PHE A 16 7.58 6.64 11.13
N GLU A 17 7.15 5.46 10.65
CA GLU A 17 7.46 4.94 9.31
C GLU A 17 6.24 5.01 8.40
N ARG A 18 6.47 5.35 7.13
CA ARG A 18 5.50 5.14 6.04
C ARG A 18 6.01 4.05 5.11
N VAL A 19 5.18 3.08 4.76
CA VAL A 19 5.47 2.17 3.64
C VAL A 19 5.45 2.99 2.36
N SER A 20 6.62 3.17 1.75
CA SER A 20 6.82 3.92 0.51
C SER A 20 6.44 3.06 -0.68
N VAL A 21 6.95 1.83 -0.72
CA VAL A 21 6.66 0.85 -1.77
C VAL A 21 6.57 -0.53 -1.15
N ASP A 22 5.49 -1.24 -1.47
CA ASP A 22 5.34 -2.65 -1.14
C ASP A 22 5.47 -3.48 -2.42
N TYR A 23 6.66 -4.06 -2.62
CA TYR A 23 6.94 -4.92 -3.78
C TYR A 23 6.28 -6.29 -3.63
N LYS A 24 6.13 -6.83 -2.41
CA LYS A 24 5.42 -8.10 -2.19
C LYS A 24 3.94 -7.98 -2.54
N HIS A 25 3.29 -6.88 -2.15
CA HIS A 25 1.90 -6.62 -2.52
C HIS A 25 1.73 -6.56 -4.04
N LYS A 26 2.64 -5.85 -4.73
CA LYS A 26 2.64 -5.77 -6.19
C LYS A 26 2.86 -7.14 -6.84
N LEU A 27 3.81 -7.92 -6.31
CA LEU A 27 4.11 -9.27 -6.81
C LEU A 27 2.91 -10.21 -6.64
N ASN A 28 2.26 -10.18 -5.49
CA ASN A 28 1.02 -10.93 -5.26
C ASN A 28 -0.07 -10.52 -6.27
N GLY A 29 -0.21 -9.23 -6.54
CA GLY A 29 -1.14 -8.75 -7.57
C GLY A 29 -0.81 -9.23 -8.98
N LEU A 30 0.48 -9.30 -9.34
CA LEU A 30 0.90 -9.85 -10.62
C LEU A 30 0.67 -11.36 -10.70
N ASN A 31 0.97 -12.11 -9.66
CA ASN A 31 0.70 -13.55 -9.60
C ASN A 31 -0.81 -13.84 -9.72
N PHE A 32 -1.66 -13.02 -9.10
CA PHE A 32 -3.10 -13.11 -9.28
C PHE A 32 -3.55 -12.75 -10.69
N LEU A 33 -2.89 -11.80 -11.36
CA LEU A 33 -3.18 -11.47 -12.75
C LEU A 33 -2.81 -12.61 -13.71
N ASP A 34 -1.72 -13.33 -13.42
CA ASP A 34 -1.33 -14.52 -14.20
C ASP A 34 -2.31 -15.70 -13.98
N THR A 35 -2.90 -15.80 -12.78
CA THR A 35 -3.84 -16.90 -12.44
C THR A 35 -5.30 -16.57 -12.82
N ALA A 36 -5.67 -15.28 -12.86
CA ALA A 36 -7.04 -14.85 -13.12
C ALA A 36 -7.28 -14.57 -14.62
N ALA A 37 -8.54 -14.62 -15.03
CA ALA A 37 -8.96 -14.33 -16.41
C ALA A 37 -8.85 -12.83 -16.80
N GLY A 38 -8.46 -11.94 -15.86
CA GLY A 38 -8.20 -10.53 -16.18
C GLY A 38 -7.95 -9.59 -15.00
N ALA A 39 -7.52 -8.37 -15.33
CA ALA A 39 -7.19 -7.32 -14.34
C ALA A 39 -8.41 -6.85 -13.51
N GLY A 40 -9.64 -7.02 -14.01
CA GLY A 40 -10.86 -6.70 -13.27
C GLY A 40 -11.10 -7.61 -12.07
N ASP A 41 -10.87 -8.90 -12.25
CA ASP A 41 -11.02 -9.91 -11.20
C ASP A 41 -9.91 -9.77 -10.15
N ALA A 42 -8.68 -9.50 -10.60
CA ALA A 42 -7.55 -9.21 -9.71
C ALA A 42 -7.82 -8.01 -8.79
N VAL A 43 -8.41 -6.93 -9.32
CA VAL A 43 -8.81 -5.77 -8.51
C VAL A 43 -9.90 -6.14 -7.51
N THR A 44 -10.89 -6.92 -7.92
CA THR A 44 -12.00 -7.31 -7.05
C THR A 44 -11.53 -8.18 -5.89
N LYS A 45 -10.58 -9.08 -6.14
CA LYS A 45 -9.99 -9.96 -5.10
C LYS A 45 -9.06 -9.21 -4.15
N LEU A 46 -8.21 -8.32 -4.67
CA LEU A 46 -7.24 -7.57 -3.85
C LEU A 46 -7.84 -6.34 -3.14
N TYR A 47 -8.88 -5.75 -3.72
CA TYR A 47 -9.51 -4.54 -3.23
C TYR A 47 -11.04 -4.69 -3.22
N PRO A 48 -11.61 -5.59 -2.41
CA PRO A 48 -13.06 -5.83 -2.36
C PRO A 48 -13.84 -4.60 -1.86
N ALA A 49 -13.21 -3.72 -1.09
CA ALA A 49 -13.83 -2.50 -0.57
C ALA A 49 -13.94 -1.36 -1.61
N VAL A 50 -13.29 -1.49 -2.77
CA VAL A 50 -13.29 -0.45 -3.80
C VAL A 50 -14.46 -0.69 -4.76
N ASN A 51 -15.62 -0.12 -4.41
CA ASN A 51 -16.82 -0.17 -5.25
C ASN A 51 -16.88 0.95 -6.28
N ASP A 52 -16.14 2.05 -6.09
CA ASP A 52 -16.16 3.17 -7.01
C ASP A 52 -15.58 2.80 -8.38
N PRO A 53 -16.30 3.01 -9.49
CA PRO A 53 -15.86 2.59 -10.83
C PRO A 53 -14.61 3.34 -11.29
N LYS A 54 -14.46 4.61 -10.87
CA LYS A 54 -13.26 5.42 -11.16
C LYS A 54 -12.03 4.84 -10.46
N GLU A 55 -12.15 4.48 -9.20
CA GLU A 55 -11.06 3.90 -8.41
C GLU A 55 -10.68 2.51 -8.93
N ARG A 56 -11.67 1.67 -9.28
CA ARG A 56 -11.41 0.36 -9.93
C ARG A 56 -10.61 0.52 -11.23
N LYS A 57 -11.00 1.47 -12.10
CA LYS A 57 -10.25 1.75 -13.35
C LYS A 57 -8.83 2.24 -13.06
N GLN A 58 -8.64 3.06 -12.04
CA GLN A 58 -7.31 3.49 -11.61
C GLN A 58 -6.47 2.31 -11.12
N LYS A 59 -7.04 1.41 -10.30
CA LYS A 59 -6.36 0.20 -9.84
C LYS A 59 -5.99 -0.72 -11.01
N GLN A 60 -6.89 -0.94 -11.98
CA GLN A 60 -6.57 -1.70 -13.19
C GLN A 60 -5.37 -1.12 -13.95
N ARG A 61 -5.30 0.20 -14.09
CA ARG A 61 -4.12 0.87 -14.69
C ARG A 61 -2.84 0.66 -13.87
N GLN A 62 -2.94 0.55 -12.54
CA GLN A 62 -1.79 0.24 -11.69
C GLN A 62 -1.24 -1.16 -11.98
N PHE A 63 -2.09 -2.16 -12.23
CA PHE A 63 -1.62 -3.51 -12.62
C PHE A 63 -0.80 -3.48 -13.91
N TRP A 64 -1.23 -2.72 -14.92
CA TRP A 64 -0.45 -2.54 -16.15
C TRP A 64 0.92 -1.89 -15.89
N SER A 65 0.96 -0.89 -15.02
CA SER A 65 2.22 -0.27 -14.59
C SER A 65 3.11 -1.26 -13.83
N TRP A 66 2.53 -2.12 -12.98
CA TRP A 66 3.28 -3.15 -12.26
C TRP A 66 3.80 -4.22 -13.20
N GLN A 67 3.04 -4.61 -14.22
CA GLN A 67 3.45 -5.61 -15.20
C GLN A 67 4.67 -5.12 -15.99
N LYS A 68 4.71 -3.86 -16.39
CA LYS A 68 5.90 -3.25 -17.00
C LYS A 68 7.10 -3.25 -16.05
N ALA A 69 6.86 -3.10 -14.75
CA ALA A 69 7.88 -3.08 -13.71
C ALA A 69 8.15 -4.46 -13.09
N ARG A 70 7.57 -5.55 -13.63
CA ARG A 70 7.69 -6.92 -13.11
C ARG A 70 9.13 -7.36 -12.82
N PRO A 71 10.11 -7.22 -13.75
CA PRO A 71 11.48 -7.66 -13.47
C PRO A 71 12.10 -6.93 -12.28
N LEU A 72 11.81 -5.63 -12.12
CA LEU A 72 12.26 -4.86 -10.97
C LEU A 72 11.58 -5.33 -9.68
N ILE A 73 10.28 -5.63 -9.72
CA ILE A 73 9.52 -6.11 -8.57
C ILE A 73 10.07 -7.47 -8.10
N GLU A 74 10.29 -8.40 -9.01
CA GLU A 74 10.85 -9.73 -8.72
C GLU A 74 12.27 -9.62 -8.17
N TYR A 75 13.12 -8.80 -8.79
CA TYR A 75 14.48 -8.53 -8.32
C TYR A 75 14.50 -7.95 -6.89
N MET A 76 13.64 -6.97 -6.60
CA MET A 76 13.55 -6.38 -5.26
C MET A 76 13.05 -7.37 -4.22
N CYS A 77 12.10 -8.24 -4.58
CA CYS A 77 11.60 -9.29 -3.71
C CYS A 77 12.67 -10.36 -3.43
N SER A 78 13.46 -10.79 -4.42
CA SER A 78 14.52 -11.78 -4.24
C SER A 78 15.66 -11.28 -3.37
N HIS A 79 15.96 -9.98 -3.42
CA HIS A 79 17.00 -9.33 -2.60
C HIS A 79 16.54 -9.02 -1.16
N GLY A 80 15.38 -9.53 -0.73
CA GLY A 80 14.83 -9.29 0.61
C GLY A 80 14.27 -7.87 0.81
N LYS A 81 14.30 -7.01 -0.22
CA LYS A 81 13.77 -5.64 -0.20
C LYS A 81 12.30 -5.58 -0.64
N GLY A 82 11.52 -6.54 -0.16
CA GLY A 82 10.10 -6.67 -0.48
C GLY A 82 9.24 -5.48 -0.01
N HIS A 83 9.72 -4.70 0.95
CA HIS A 83 9.07 -3.47 1.42
C HIS A 83 10.11 -2.37 1.63
N TYR A 84 9.85 -1.20 1.06
CA TYR A 84 10.58 0.03 1.38
C TYR A 84 9.76 0.87 2.33
N LYS A 85 10.37 1.23 3.46
CA LYS A 85 9.80 2.16 4.42
C LYS A 85 10.64 3.44 4.41
N ASN A 86 9.97 4.57 4.33
CA ASN A 86 10.62 5.85 4.56
C ASN A 86 10.44 6.21 6.04
N ALA A 87 11.55 6.35 6.75
CA ALA A 87 11.58 6.99 8.05
C ALA A 87 11.23 8.48 7.88
N ARG A 88 10.44 9.04 8.79
CA ARG A 88 10.27 10.50 8.84
C ARG A 88 11.52 11.15 9.43
N LYS A 89 11.77 12.42 9.08
CA LYS A 89 12.81 13.21 9.74
C LYS A 89 12.53 13.24 11.25
N ILE A 90 13.58 13.09 12.04
CA ILE A 90 13.55 13.23 13.50
C ILE A 90 12.95 14.60 13.83
N GLY A 91 11.91 14.63 14.66
CA GLY A 91 11.19 15.85 15.07
C GLY A 91 9.74 15.97 14.61
N ASP A 92 9.30 15.24 13.57
CA ASP A 92 7.93 15.37 13.02
C ASP A 92 6.85 14.51 13.73
N ALA A 93 7.25 13.54 14.55
CA ALA A 93 6.36 12.69 15.33
C ALA A 93 7.13 11.88 16.39
N ILE A 94 7.54 12.51 17.49
CA ILE A 94 7.84 11.77 18.72
C ILE A 94 6.52 11.74 19.50
N ILE A 95 5.73 10.68 19.33
CA ILE A 95 4.84 10.23 20.39
C ILE A 95 5.41 8.88 20.78
N LEU A 96 6.08 8.85 21.93
CA LEU A 96 6.55 7.62 22.55
C LEU A 96 5.35 6.70 22.77
N PRO A 97 5.47 5.38 22.50
CA PRO A 97 4.44 4.43 22.91
C PRO A 97 4.26 4.50 24.44
N ASN A 98 3.01 4.41 24.88
CA ASN A 98 2.55 4.68 26.25
C ASN A 98 2.98 3.66 27.31
N GLY A 99 4.07 2.92 27.07
CA GLY A 99 4.60 1.87 27.94
C GLY A 99 5.99 2.18 28.49
N ALA A 100 6.34 3.47 28.55
CA ALA A 100 7.54 3.98 29.22
C ALA A 100 7.10 4.94 30.34
N GLU A 101 6.35 4.40 31.29
CA GLU A 101 6.30 4.86 32.68
C GLU A 101 6.66 3.67 33.58
#